data_AF-A0A6P3XT76-F1
#
_entry.id   AF-A0A6P3XT76-F1
#
_cell.length_a   1.000
_cell.length_b   1.000
_cell.length_c   1.000
_cell.angle_alpha   90.00
_cell.angle_beta   90.00
_cell.angle_gamma   90.00
#
_symmetry.space_group_name_H-M   'P 1'
#
loop_
_entity.id
_entity.type
_entity.pdbx_description
1 polymer ?
#
loop_
_entity_poly.entity_id
_entity_poly.type
_entity_poly.pdbx_seq_one_letter_code
_entity_poly.pdbx_strand_id
1 'polypeptide(L)'
;MPSPSTITARAEKIRGARGKGPRLLELWTNTHKPPLHEEVYKAITPIYEKLTSDDLLTHCIGGFTQNSTYNDGLISAMRVMQNIGIKIGPNCYNYCQETDQNRIKLSDRSLSDAARRSRIEQKASRKEEDEFYVSMEGEMYGAGIAD
;
A
#
# COMPACT_ATOMS: atom_id res chain seq x y z
N MET A 1 5.99 -10.79 -20.26
CA MET A 1 7.04 -9.77 -20.40
C MET A 1 6.79 -9.03 -21.70
N PRO A 2 7.08 -7.72 -21.80
CA PRO A 2 7.18 -7.11 -23.12
C PRO A 2 8.12 -7.99 -23.94
N SER A 3 7.80 -8.25 -25.21
CA SER A 3 8.69 -9.07 -26.04
C SER A 3 10.13 -8.53 -25.92
N PRO A 4 11.18 -9.34 -26.09
CA PRO A 4 12.56 -8.84 -26.00
C PRO A 4 12.80 -7.56 -26.81
N SER A 5 12.06 -7.33 -27.90
CA SER A 5 12.04 -6.08 -28.68
C SER A 5 11.31 -4.90 -28.02
N THR A 6 10.29 -5.14 -27.19
CA THR A 6 9.55 -4.11 -26.44
C THR A 6 10.27 -3.71 -25.14
N ILE A 7 10.95 -4.65 -24.46
CA ILE A 7 11.82 -4.33 -23.30
C ILE A 7 13.02 -3.51 -23.77
N THR A 8 13.66 -3.93 -24.87
CA THR A 8 14.77 -3.19 -25.46
C THR A 8 14.33 -1.79 -25.86
N ALA A 9 13.20 -1.62 -26.57
CA ALA A 9 12.70 -0.29 -26.94
C ALA A 9 12.44 0.65 -25.73
N ARG A 10 11.90 0.13 -24.63
CA ARG A 10 11.64 0.93 -23.40
C ARG A 10 12.95 1.22 -22.64
N ALA A 11 13.90 0.28 -22.63
CA ALA A 11 15.25 0.48 -22.09
C ALA A 11 16.10 1.44 -22.93
N GLU A 12 15.89 1.48 -24.24
CA GLU A 12 16.50 2.42 -25.18
C GLU A 12 16.02 3.86 -25.00
N LYS A 13 14.76 4.05 -24.60
CA LYS A 13 14.22 5.37 -24.20
C LYS A 13 14.83 5.87 -22.89
N ILE A 14 15.17 4.97 -21.98
CA ILE A 14 15.89 5.28 -20.72
C ILE A 14 17.39 5.50 -20.97
N ARG A 15 17.96 4.86 -22.01
CA ARG A 15 19.38 4.91 -22.43
C ARG A 15 19.84 6.31 -22.87
N GLY A 16 18.97 7.16 -23.40
CA GLY A 16 19.35 8.51 -23.84
C GLY A 16 19.75 9.48 -22.70
N ALA A 17 19.27 9.23 -21.48
CA ALA A 17 19.38 10.19 -20.39
C ALA A 17 20.54 9.94 -19.41
N ARG A 18 21.22 8.77 -19.47
CA ARG A 18 22.24 8.40 -18.49
C ARG A 18 23.44 7.77 -19.19
N GLY A 19 24.51 8.56 -19.32
CA GLY A 19 25.81 8.08 -19.83
C GLY A 19 26.23 6.80 -19.12
N LYS A 20 26.52 5.75 -19.89
CA LYS A 20 26.84 4.43 -19.34
C LYS A 20 28.34 4.37 -19.06
N GLY A 21 28.70 4.34 -17.77
CA GLY A 21 30.04 3.96 -17.34
C GLY A 21 30.33 2.47 -17.65
N PRO A 22 31.60 2.09 -17.80
CA PRO A 22 32.00 0.78 -18.35
C PRO A 22 31.52 -0.44 -17.53
N ARG A 23 31.27 -0.28 -16.22
CA ARG A 23 30.82 -1.36 -15.33
C ARG A 23 29.37 -1.84 -15.54
N LEU A 24 28.52 -1.07 -16.23
CA LEU A 24 27.11 -1.45 -16.46
C LEU A 24 26.92 -2.35 -17.68
N LEU A 25 27.95 -2.49 -18.54
CA LEU A 25 27.86 -3.28 -19.76
C LEU A 25 28.04 -4.79 -19.48
N GLU A 26 28.88 -5.16 -18.50
CA GLU A 26 29.18 -6.56 -18.15
C GLU A 26 28.00 -7.29 -17.45
N LEU A 27 27.11 -6.55 -16.79
CA LEU A 27 25.91 -7.13 -16.15
C LEU A 27 24.85 -7.60 -17.17
N TRP A 28 24.87 -7.06 -18.40
CA TRP A 28 23.88 -7.36 -19.44
C TRP A 28 24.31 -8.50 -20.40
N THR A 29 25.55 -8.98 -20.30
CA THR A 29 26.10 -10.04 -21.16
C THR A 29 26.11 -11.42 -20.50
N ASN A 30 25.45 -11.58 -19.34
CA ASN A 30 25.35 -12.89 -18.69
C ASN A 30 24.36 -13.79 -19.45
N THR A 31 24.87 -14.51 -20.44
CA THR A 31 24.18 -15.62 -21.11
C THR A 31 24.16 -16.83 -20.18
N HIS A 32 23.33 -16.80 -19.14
CA HIS A 32 23.04 -17.99 -18.34
C HIS A 32 21.95 -18.83 -19.01
N LYS A 33 21.99 -20.15 -18.78
CA LYS A 33 20.88 -21.05 -19.14
C LYS A 33 19.59 -20.49 -18.53
N PRO A 34 18.44 -20.51 -19.24
CA PRO A 34 17.19 -20.03 -18.69
C PRO A 34 16.94 -20.71 -17.34
N PRO A 35 16.75 -19.95 -16.25
CA PRO A 35 16.66 -20.51 -14.90
C PRO A 35 15.37 -21.30 -14.69
N LEU A 36 14.41 -21.15 -15.62
CA LEU A 36 13.10 -21.78 -15.59
C LEU A 36 12.82 -22.44 -16.94
N HIS A 37 12.11 -23.57 -16.89
CA HIS A 37 11.62 -24.25 -18.07
C HIS A 37 10.53 -23.40 -18.74
N GLU A 38 10.47 -23.42 -20.08
CA GLU A 38 9.59 -22.57 -20.90
C GLU A 38 8.12 -22.66 -20.46
N GLU A 39 7.64 -23.87 -20.17
CA GLU A 39 6.27 -24.11 -19.72
C GLU A 39 5.97 -23.44 -18.35
N VAL A 40 6.94 -23.45 -17.44
CA VAL A 40 6.81 -22.77 -16.15
C VAL A 40 6.81 -21.26 -16.37
N TYR A 41 7.68 -20.78 -17.25
CA TYR A 41 7.78 -19.36 -17.60
C TYR A 41 6.48 -18.83 -18.22
N LYS A 42 5.89 -19.56 -19.18
CA LYS A 42 4.57 -19.24 -19.76
C LYS A 42 3.47 -19.22 -18.71
N ALA A 43 3.49 -20.15 -17.76
CA ALA A 43 2.48 -20.22 -16.70
C ALA A 43 2.58 -19.04 -15.71
N ILE A 44 3.79 -18.61 -15.33
CA ILE A 44 3.97 -17.54 -14.33
C ILE A 44 3.91 -16.13 -14.92
N THR A 45 4.21 -15.96 -16.21
CA THR A 45 4.21 -14.65 -16.90
C THR A 45 2.92 -13.85 -16.68
N PRO A 46 1.71 -14.41 -16.89
CA PRO A 46 0.48 -13.63 -16.71
C PRO A 46 0.23 -13.24 -15.24
N ILE A 47 0.71 -14.03 -14.28
CA ILE A 47 0.63 -13.70 -12.85
C ILE A 47 1.56 -12.52 -12.55
N TYR A 48 2.80 -12.60 -13.02
CA TYR A 48 3.79 -11.53 -12.83
C TYR A 48 3.31 -10.21 -13.43
N GLU A 49 2.79 -10.21 -14.66
CA GLU A 49 2.27 -9.00 -15.32
C GLU A 49 1.11 -8.36 -14.56
N LYS A 50 0.18 -9.16 -14.03
CA LYS A 50 -0.90 -8.65 -13.17
C LYS A 50 -0.34 -8.03 -11.88
N LEU A 51 0.60 -8.70 -11.24
CA LEU A 51 1.24 -8.25 -10.00
C LEU A 51 2.19 -7.06 -10.16
N THR A 52 2.59 -6.73 -11.39
CA THR A 52 3.46 -5.60 -11.71
C THR A 52 2.76 -4.49 -12.51
N SER A 53 1.43 -4.57 -12.64
CA SER A 53 0.64 -3.55 -13.33
C SER A 53 0.68 -2.20 -12.59
N ASP A 54 0.75 -1.11 -13.36
CA ASP A 54 0.69 0.25 -12.83
C ASP A 54 -0.65 0.53 -12.13
N ASP A 55 -1.74 -0.13 -12.54
CA ASP A 55 -3.05 -0.07 -11.88
C ASP A 55 -2.99 -0.64 -10.46
N LEU A 56 -2.36 -1.82 -10.28
CA LEU A 56 -2.15 -2.41 -8.96
C LEU A 56 -1.24 -1.52 -8.11
N LEU A 57 -0.19 -0.97 -8.71
CA LEU A 57 0.72 -0.05 -8.04
C LEU A 57 -0.01 1.22 -7.57
N THR A 58 -0.86 1.80 -8.41
CA THR A 58 -1.65 2.99 -8.11
C THR A 58 -2.65 2.73 -6.98
N HIS A 59 -3.30 1.57 -6.99
CA HIS A 59 -4.19 1.14 -5.90
C HIS A 59 -3.42 0.92 -4.58
N CYS A 60 -2.19 0.43 -4.65
CA CYS A 60 -1.34 0.19 -3.48
C CYS A 60 -0.68 1.47 -2.92
N ILE A 61 -0.22 2.40 -3.78
CA ILE A 61 0.51 3.63 -3.43
C ILE A 61 -0.43 4.75 -2.96
N GLY A 62 -1.70 4.75 -3.39
CA GLY A 62 -2.69 5.79 -3.06
C GLY A 62 -3.10 5.91 -1.58
N GLY A 63 -2.26 5.48 -0.62
CA GLY A 63 -2.50 5.59 0.82
C GLY A 63 -3.47 4.55 1.40
N PHE A 64 -4.15 3.79 0.55
CA PHE A 64 -5.11 2.77 0.95
C PHE A 64 -4.50 1.54 1.60
N THR A 65 -3.17 1.38 1.67
CA THR A 65 -2.51 0.22 2.29
C THR A 65 -1.77 0.57 3.58
N GLN A 66 -1.04 1.69 3.65
CA GLN A 66 -0.31 2.07 4.87
C GLN A 66 -1.23 2.49 6.03
N ASN A 67 -2.19 3.38 5.78
CA ASN A 67 -3.13 3.83 6.81
C ASN A 67 -4.15 2.74 7.17
N SER A 68 -4.59 1.96 6.18
CA SER A 68 -5.53 0.87 6.41
C SER A 68 -4.89 -0.30 7.16
N THR A 69 -3.62 -0.64 6.91
CA THR A 69 -2.96 -1.72 7.68
C THR A 69 -2.75 -1.27 9.14
N TYR A 70 -2.47 0.01 9.38
CA TYR A 70 -2.35 0.54 10.74
C TYR A 70 -3.70 0.62 11.47
N ASN A 71 -4.77 1.07 10.81
CA ASN A 71 -6.09 1.23 11.42
C ASN A 71 -6.90 -0.08 11.39
N ASP A 72 -7.13 -0.62 10.20
CA ASP A 72 -7.98 -1.79 9.93
C ASP A 72 -7.25 -3.12 10.05
N GLY A 73 -5.91 -3.13 10.01
CA GLY A 73 -5.12 -4.36 10.11
C GLY A 73 -4.93 -5.09 8.76
N LEU A 74 -4.48 -6.33 8.82
CA LEU A 74 -4.25 -7.21 7.66
C LEU A 74 -5.55 -7.55 6.90
N ILE A 75 -6.71 -7.35 7.52
CA ILE A 75 -8.00 -7.42 6.85
C ILE A 75 -8.08 -6.49 5.62
N SER A 76 -7.39 -5.34 5.66
CA SER A 76 -7.31 -4.42 4.52
C SER A 76 -6.58 -5.04 3.32
N ALA A 77 -5.49 -5.77 3.58
CA ALA A 77 -4.76 -6.50 2.56
C ALA A 77 -5.61 -7.63 1.95
N MET A 78 -6.44 -8.31 2.74
CA MET A 78 -7.40 -9.28 2.21
C MET A 78 -8.43 -8.64 1.26
N ARG A 79 -8.94 -7.45 1.58
CA ARG A 79 -9.87 -6.73 0.69
C ARG A 79 -9.21 -6.38 -0.64
N VAL A 80 -7.94 -5.95 -0.60
CA VAL A 80 -7.16 -5.71 -1.84
C VAL A 80 -7.00 -7.01 -2.63
N MET A 81 -6.65 -8.13 -1.99
CA MET A 81 -6.55 -9.44 -2.64
C MET A 81 -7.86 -9.86 -3.32
N GLN A 82 -9.01 -9.60 -2.71
CA GLN A 82 -10.32 -9.85 -3.31
C GLN A 82 -10.58 -8.95 -4.53
N ASN A 83 -10.29 -7.66 -4.41
CA ASN A 83 -10.50 -6.68 -5.49
C ASN A 83 -9.67 -7.01 -6.74
N ILE A 84 -8.47 -7.59 -6.56
CA ILE A 84 -7.58 -7.97 -7.66
C ILE A 84 -7.83 -9.41 -8.16
N GLY A 85 -8.90 -10.05 -7.68
CA GLY A 85 -9.36 -11.36 -8.15
C GLY A 85 -8.52 -12.54 -7.64
N ILE A 86 -7.77 -12.37 -6.55
CA ILE A 86 -7.05 -13.48 -5.90
C ILE A 86 -8.05 -14.25 -5.02
N LYS A 87 -8.13 -15.56 -5.23
CA LYS A 87 -8.92 -16.45 -4.37
C LYS A 87 -8.24 -16.59 -3.01
N ILE A 88 -8.92 -16.15 -1.95
CA ILE A 88 -8.43 -16.28 -0.58
C ILE A 88 -8.75 -17.67 -0.05
N GLY A 89 -7.71 -18.44 0.29
CA GLY A 89 -7.85 -19.72 0.95
C GLY A 89 -8.05 -19.61 2.47
N PRO A 90 -8.49 -20.68 3.14
CA PRO A 90 -8.77 -20.68 4.58
C PRO A 90 -7.56 -20.28 5.44
N ASN A 91 -6.36 -20.71 5.04
CA ASN A 91 -5.13 -20.39 5.77
C ASN A 91 -4.82 -18.90 5.78
N CYS A 92 -4.98 -18.23 4.64
CA CYS A 92 -4.76 -16.80 4.52
C CYS A 92 -5.79 -16.02 5.34
N TYR A 93 -7.06 -16.44 5.28
CA TYR A 93 -8.13 -15.87 6.09
C TYR A 93 -7.84 -15.98 7.59
N ASN A 94 -7.53 -17.20 8.06
CA ASN A 94 -7.28 -17.47 9.49
C ASN A 94 -6.05 -16.68 9.98
N TYR A 95 -4.97 -16.65 9.20
CA TYR A 95 -3.76 -15.91 9.55
C TYR A 95 -4.03 -14.41 9.71
N CYS A 96 -4.74 -13.79 8.77
CA CYS A 96 -5.05 -12.37 8.83
C CYS A 96 -5.95 -12.05 10.02
N GLN A 97 -6.98 -12.88 10.27
CA GLN A 97 -7.85 -12.74 11.43
C GLN A 97 -7.10 -12.84 12.75
N GLU A 98 -6.30 -13.89 12.94
CA GLU A 98 -5.57 -14.12 14.19
C GLU A 98 -4.57 -12.99 14.45
N THR A 99 -3.86 -12.56 13.41
CA THR A 99 -2.90 -11.45 13.53
C THR A 99 -3.60 -10.15 13.93
N ASP A 100 -4.75 -9.84 13.34
CA ASP A 100 -5.51 -8.65 13.70
C ASP A 100 -6.10 -8.72 15.13
N GLN A 101 -6.56 -9.90 15.56
CA GLN A 101 -6.98 -10.11 16.94
C GLN A 101 -5.81 -9.92 17.92
N ASN A 102 -4.63 -10.44 17.58
CA ASN A 102 -3.43 -10.29 18.41
C ASN A 102 -2.96 -8.83 18.46
N ARG A 103 -3.05 -8.10 17.35
CA ARG A 103 -2.80 -6.65 17.30
C ARG A 103 -3.70 -5.90 18.29
N ILE A 104 -5.00 -6.18 18.29
CA ILE A 104 -5.96 -5.56 19.22
C ILE A 104 -5.60 -5.91 20.67
N LYS A 105 -5.35 -7.19 20.98
CA LYS A 105 -4.96 -7.65 22.32
C LYS A 105 -3.68 -6.96 22.83
N LEU A 106 -2.68 -6.80 21.97
CA LEU A 106 -1.43 -6.12 22.32
C LEU A 106 -1.64 -4.63 22.57
N SER A 107 -2.42 -3.97 21.72
CA SER A 107 -2.83 -2.58 21.92
C SER A 107 -3.57 -2.40 23.24
N ASP A 108 -4.47 -3.33 23.56
CA ASP A 108 -5.24 -3.27 24.80
C ASP A 108 -4.40 -3.53 26.04
N ARG A 109 -3.35 -4.36 25.95
CA ARG A 109 -2.37 -4.53 27.04
C ARG A 109 -1.50 -3.29 27.25
N SER A 110 -1.22 -2.53 26.20
CA SER A 110 -0.38 -1.33 26.28
C SER A 110 -1.09 -0.14 26.94
N LEU A 111 -2.42 -0.14 27.01
CA LEU A 111 -3.22 0.94 27.59
C LEU A 111 -4.16 0.38 28.65
N SER A 112 -3.99 0.81 29.91
CA SER A 112 -4.94 0.47 30.96
C SER A 112 -6.33 1.02 30.63
N ASP A 113 -7.38 0.32 31.03
CA ASP A 113 -8.76 0.76 30.76
C ASP A 113 -9.05 2.16 31.32
N ALA A 114 -8.45 2.50 32.46
CA ALA A 114 -8.52 3.83 33.04
C ALA A 114 -7.84 4.89 32.14
N ALA A 115 -6.65 4.61 31.62
CA ALA A 115 -5.95 5.52 30.72
C ALA A 115 -6.70 5.71 29.39
N ARG A 116 -7.27 4.63 28.83
CA ARG A 116 -8.11 4.70 27.63
C ARG A 116 -9.33 5.59 27.87
N ARG A 117 -10.07 5.38 28.96
CA ARG A 117 -11.27 6.17 29.31
C ARG A 117 -10.93 7.64 29.53
N SER A 118 -9.88 7.94 30.30
CA SER A 118 -9.45 9.31 30.53
C SER A 118 -9.08 10.02 29.22
N ARG A 119 -8.37 9.33 28.30
CA ARG A 119 -8.03 9.90 27.00
C ARG A 119 -9.25 10.17 26.12
N ILE A 120 -10.25 9.28 26.16
CA ILE A 120 -11.52 9.44 25.44
C ILE A 120 -12.27 10.65 25.99
N GLU A 121 -12.42 10.75 27.31
CA GLU A 121 -13.12 11.83 28.00
C GLU A 121 -12.47 13.19 27.72
N GLN A 122 -11.14 13.29 27.84
CA GLN A 122 -10.44 14.55 27.52
C GLN A 122 -10.51 14.90 26.02
N LYS A 123 -10.61 13.92 25.11
CA LYS A 123 -10.84 14.21 23.68
C LYS A 123 -12.28 14.66 23.43
N ALA A 124 -13.24 14.10 24.15
CA ALA A 124 -14.64 14.48 24.05
C ALA A 124 -14.86 15.91 24.56
N SER A 125 -14.34 16.28 25.74
CA SER A 125 -14.50 17.67 26.23
C SER A 125 -13.84 18.68 25.29
N ARG A 126 -12.64 18.39 24.77
CA ARG A 126 -12.00 19.26 23.77
C ARG A 126 -12.85 19.43 22.50
N LYS A 127 -13.46 18.34 22.01
CA LYS A 127 -14.35 18.39 20.84
C LYS A 127 -15.62 19.19 21.14
N GLU A 128 -16.20 19.05 22.33
CA GLU A 128 -17.36 19.85 22.76
C GLU A 128 -17.00 21.33 22.93
N GLU A 129 -15.83 21.65 23.49
CA GLU A 129 -15.30 23.00 23.61
C GLU A 129 -15.07 23.63 22.23
N ASP A 130 -14.43 22.90 21.31
CA ASP A 130 -14.21 23.32 19.93
C ASP A 130 -15.55 23.53 19.19
N GLU A 131 -16.51 22.61 19.34
CA GLU A 131 -17.85 22.74 18.74
C GLU A 131 -18.63 23.92 19.33
N PHE A 132 -18.54 24.13 20.64
CA PHE A 132 -19.15 25.28 21.32
C PHE A 132 -18.53 26.59 20.84
N TYR A 133 -17.21 26.65 20.73
CA TYR A 133 -16.47 27.82 20.22
C TYR A 133 -16.85 28.13 18.77
N VAL A 134 -16.86 27.10 17.90
CA VAL A 134 -17.33 27.21 16.51
C VAL A 134 -18.78 27.67 16.43
N SER A 135 -19.64 27.21 17.35
CA SER A 135 -21.05 27.62 17.40
C SER A 135 -21.26 29.06 17.88
N MET A 136 -20.39 29.57 18.77
CA MET A 136 -20.47 30.95 19.29
C MET A 136 -19.87 31.98 18.34
N GLU A 137 -18.75 31.66 17.67
CA GLU A 137 -18.11 32.59 16.73
C GLU A 137 -18.81 32.65 15.36
N GLY A 138 -19.61 31.62 15.02
CA GLY A 138 -20.25 31.49 13.71
C GLY A 138 -19.23 31.29 12.58
N GLU A 139 -19.67 30.88 11.39
CA GLU A 139 -18.82 30.82 10.19
C GLU A 139 -18.43 32.25 9.73
N MET A 140 -17.66 33.01 10.51
CA MET A 140 -17.42 34.44 10.27
C MET A 140 -16.09 34.78 9.59
N TYR A 141 -15.42 33.79 8.97
CA TYR A 141 -14.34 34.05 8.01
C TYR A 141 -14.54 33.23 6.74
N GLY A 142 -15.32 33.79 5.81
CA GLY A 142 -15.20 33.45 4.40
C GLY A 142 -13.76 33.72 3.95
N ALA A 143 -13.19 32.80 3.17
CA ALA A 143 -11.83 32.90 2.65
C ALA A 143 -11.55 34.32 2.13
N GLY A 144 -10.53 34.97 2.69
CA GLY A 144 -10.20 36.37 2.41
C GLY A 144 -10.06 36.61 0.92
N ILE A 145 -10.99 37.37 0.36
CA ILE A 145 -10.80 38.06 -0.90
C ILE A 145 -10.00 39.31 -0.53
N ALA A 146 -8.68 39.19 -0.58
CA ALA A 146 -7.79 40.34 -0.55
C ALA A 146 -7.97 41.08 -1.88
N ASP A 147 -8.31 42.38 -1.79
CA ASP A 147 -8.37 43.33 -2.90
C ASP A 147 -6.95 43.72 -3.37
#